data_AF-A0A662ALP7-F1
#
_entry.id   AF-A0A662ALP7-F1
#
_cell.length_a   1.000
_cell.length_b   1.000
_cell.length_c   1.000
_cell.angle_alpha   90.00
_cell.angle_beta   90.00
_cell.angle_gamma   90.00
#
_symmetry.space_group_name_H-M   'P 1'
#
loop_
_entity.id
_entity.type
_entity.pdbx_description
1 polymer ?
#
loop_
_entity_poly.entity_id
_entity_poly.type
_entity_poly.pdbx_seq_one_letter_code
_entity_poly.pdbx_strand_id
1 'polypeptide(L)'
;MIPMVRFIDIIIVFLESFIFFVLGLLIIEEWDRPILMLPLILLYIIVHYIMKRNKRIFRYVKADFKKLGFDLISERPATRFESKISMETTVMINNIGIGRYGYIRKFTRVFTARNQEGQLVELIADVSKMWSGKNRIRIRDEEIISE
;
A
#
# COMPACT_ATOMS: atom_id res chain seq x y z
N MET A 1 14.26 11.92 6.77
CA MET A 1 13.40 10.71 6.70
C MET A 1 12.15 11.08 5.90
N ILE A 2 11.88 10.45 4.76
CA ILE A 2 10.79 10.87 3.86
C ILE A 2 9.47 10.25 4.33
N PRO A 3 8.39 11.02 4.55
CA PRO A 3 7.13 10.48 5.01
C PRO A 3 6.48 9.57 3.94
N MET A 4 5.99 8.40 4.39
CA MET A 4 5.23 7.41 3.58
C MET A 4 3.88 7.96 3.05
N VAL A 5 3.47 9.13 3.53
CA VAL A 5 2.37 9.95 3.00
C VAL A 5 2.98 11.26 2.56
N ARG A 6 2.97 11.51 1.25
CA ARG A 6 3.33 12.80 0.67
C ARG A 6 2.16 13.75 0.82
N PHE A 7 2.46 15.04 0.95
CA PHE A 7 1.44 16.09 0.78
C PHE A 7 0.67 15.92 -0.55
N ILE A 8 1.38 15.48 -1.60
CA ILE A 8 0.77 15.08 -2.88
C ILE A 8 -0.28 13.98 -2.71
N ASP A 9 -0.08 12.99 -1.85
CA ASP A 9 -1.09 11.95 -1.63
C ASP A 9 -2.36 12.52 -0.99
N ILE A 10 -2.23 13.54 -0.13
CA ILE A 10 -3.35 14.25 0.49
C ILE A 10 -4.09 15.07 -0.58
N ILE A 11 -3.35 15.81 -1.41
CA ILE A 11 -3.93 16.56 -2.53
C ILE A 11 -4.68 15.63 -3.48
N ILE A 12 -4.09 14.47 -3.83
CA ILE A 12 -4.71 13.51 -4.74
C ILE A 12 -6.05 13.01 -4.18
N VAL A 13 -6.09 12.61 -2.91
CA VAL A 13 -7.34 12.15 -2.26
C VAL A 13 -8.36 13.29 -2.19
N PHE A 14 -7.91 14.51 -1.85
CA PHE A 14 -8.79 15.67 -1.80
C PHE A 14 -9.39 16.00 -3.16
N LEU A 15 -8.56 16.00 -4.22
CA LEU A 15 -8.98 16.26 -5.59
C LEU A 15 -9.93 15.17 -6.10
N GLU A 16 -9.62 13.90 -5.82
CA GLU A 16 -10.51 12.77 -6.12
C GLU A 16 -11.88 12.98 -5.47
N SER A 17 -11.94 13.19 -4.16
CA SER A 17 -13.20 13.44 -3.46
C SER A 17 -13.94 14.67 -3.99
N PHE A 18 -13.21 15.74 -4.32
CA PHE A 18 -13.79 16.97 -4.86
C PHE A 18 -14.43 16.76 -6.24
N ILE A 19 -13.77 16.03 -7.15
CA ILE A 19 -14.31 15.73 -8.48
C ILE A 19 -15.61 14.92 -8.37
N PHE A 20 -15.61 13.85 -7.56
CA PHE A 20 -16.81 13.04 -7.36
C PHE A 20 -17.94 13.80 -6.66
N PHE A 21 -17.60 14.74 -5.78
CA PHE A 21 -18.58 15.62 -5.16
C PHE A 21 -19.24 16.56 -6.18
N VAL A 22 -18.46 17.22 -7.03
CA VAL A 22 -18.99 18.08 -8.11
C VAL A 22 -19.86 17.30 -9.08
N LEU A 23 -19.42 16.10 -9.49
CA LEU A 23 -20.23 15.21 -10.34
C LEU A 23 -21.54 14.80 -9.67
N GLY A 24 -21.52 14.55 -8.36
CA GLY A 24 -22.72 14.25 -7.60
C GLY A 24 -23.71 15.41 -7.58
N LEU A 25 -23.22 16.65 -7.42
CA LEU A 25 -24.07 17.84 -7.50
C LEU A 25 -24.71 18.00 -8.88
N LEU A 26 -23.95 17.82 -9.96
CA LEU A 26 -24.49 17.91 -11.33
C LEU A 26 -25.59 16.88 -11.59
N ILE A 27 -25.42 15.64 -11.08
CA ILE A 27 -26.46 14.60 -11.20
C ILE A 27 -27.74 14.98 -10.45
N ILE A 28 -27.61 15.60 -9.28
CA ILE A 28 -28.76 16.03 -8.48
C ILE A 28 -29.47 17.21 -9.14
N GLU A 29 -28.72 18.20 -9.63
CA GLU A 29 -29.26 19.46 -10.16
C GLU A 29 -29.85 19.32 -11.57
N GLU A 30 -29.23 18.52 -12.44
CA GLU A 30 -29.59 18.49 -13.86
C GLU A 30 -30.44 17.27 -14.26
N TRP A 31 -30.39 16.18 -13.48
CA TRP A 31 -31.04 14.92 -13.87
C TRP A 31 -32.23 14.55 -13.00
N ASP A 32 -32.47 15.21 -11.85
CA ASP A 32 -33.53 14.89 -10.87
C ASP A 32 -33.61 13.38 -10.52
N ARG A 33 -32.49 12.66 -10.69
CA ARG A 33 -32.41 11.20 -10.59
C ARG A 33 -31.39 10.81 -9.54
N PRO A 34 -31.78 10.83 -8.24
CA PRO A 34 -30.86 10.46 -7.16
C PRO A 34 -30.35 9.02 -7.26
N ILE A 35 -31.06 8.13 -7.98
CA ILE A 35 -30.62 6.75 -8.24
C ILE A 35 -29.27 6.69 -8.98
N LEU A 36 -28.93 7.69 -9.82
CA LEU A 36 -27.65 7.77 -10.52
C LEU A 36 -26.46 8.04 -9.57
N MET A 37 -26.70 8.38 -8.31
CA MET A 37 -25.64 8.48 -7.29
C MET A 37 -25.04 7.11 -6.95
N LEU A 38 -25.81 6.02 -7.02
CA LEU A 38 -25.32 4.68 -6.71
C LEU A 38 -24.14 4.26 -7.60
N PRO A 39 -24.23 4.29 -8.94
CA PRO A 39 -23.10 3.97 -9.80
C PRO A 39 -21.91 4.94 -9.61
N LEU A 40 -22.16 6.22 -9.32
CA LEU A 40 -21.11 7.20 -9.05
C LEU A 40 -20.32 6.86 -7.77
N ILE A 41 -21.01 6.50 -6.69
CA ILE A 41 -20.40 6.04 -5.43
C ILE A 41 -19.59 4.76 -5.67
N LEU A 42 -20.15 3.82 -6.43
CA LEU A 42 -19.46 2.57 -6.74
C LEU A 42 -18.18 2.82 -7.55
N LEU A 43 -18.24 3.73 -8.52
CA LEU A 43 -17.09 4.17 -9.30
C LEU A 43 -16.02 4.83 -8.41
N TYR A 44 -16.41 5.72 -7.50
CA TYR A 44 -15.49 6.33 -6.54
C TYR A 44 -14.75 5.27 -5.72
N ILE A 45 -15.46 4.30 -5.16
CA ILE A 45 -14.84 3.22 -4.37
C ILE A 45 -13.84 2.43 -5.20
N ILE A 46 -14.17 2.10 -6.45
CA ILE A 46 -13.29 1.35 -7.36
C ILE A 46 -12.03 2.16 -7.66
N VAL A 47 -12.17 3.43 -8.06
CA VAL A 47 -11.05 4.33 -8.39
C VAL A 47 -10.14 4.49 -7.17
N HIS A 48 -10.72 4.81 -6.00
CA HIS A 48 -9.99 5.00 -4.77
C HIS A 48 -9.20 3.74 -4.37
N TYR A 49 -9.83 2.57 -4.50
CA TYR A 49 -9.18 1.29 -4.23
C TYR A 49 -8.01 1.02 -5.17
N ILE A 50 -8.17 1.25 -6.48
CA ILE A 50 -7.12 1.07 -7.49
C ILE A 50 -5.93 1.99 -7.20
N MET A 51 -6.20 3.28 -6.92
CA MET A 51 -5.17 4.26 -6.59
C MET A 51 -4.39 3.86 -5.33
N LYS A 52 -5.09 3.43 -4.28
CA LYS A 52 -4.46 2.95 -3.04
C LYS A 52 -3.61 1.70 -3.26
N ARG A 53 -4.09 0.75 -4.07
CA ARG A 53 -3.37 -0.49 -4.38
C ARG A 53 -2.10 -0.23 -5.18
N ASN A 54 -2.17 0.66 -6.16
CA ASN A 54 -1.04 1.01 -7.04
C ASN A 54 -0.07 2.02 -6.43
N LYS A 55 -0.32 2.45 -5.18
CA LYS A 55 0.60 3.32 -4.47
C LYS A 55 1.98 2.68 -4.37
N ARG A 56 2.94 3.38 -4.96
CA ARG A 56 4.35 3.04 -5.00
C ARG A 56 5.05 3.42 -3.69
N ILE A 57 5.73 2.47 -3.07
CA ILE A 57 6.49 2.67 -1.82
C ILE A 57 8.00 2.46 -1.98
N PHE A 58 8.45 2.02 -3.15
CA PHE A 58 9.84 1.68 -3.48
C PHE A 58 10.83 2.73 -2.98
N ARG A 59 10.59 4.01 -3.30
CA ARG A 59 11.51 5.10 -2.92
C ARG A 59 11.67 5.29 -1.41
N TYR A 60 10.67 4.91 -0.60
CA TYR A 60 10.75 5.05 0.85
C TYR A 60 11.48 3.90 1.51
N VAL A 61 11.41 2.71 0.91
CA VAL A 61 11.97 1.48 1.49
C VAL A 61 13.32 1.11 0.88
N LYS A 62 13.69 1.68 -0.27
CA LYS A 62 14.96 1.39 -0.95
C LYS A 62 16.17 1.51 -0.04
N ALA A 63 16.25 2.58 0.75
CA ALA A 63 17.36 2.79 1.67
C ALA A 63 17.37 1.76 2.83
N ASP A 64 16.19 1.31 3.27
CA ASP A 64 16.07 0.34 4.35
C ASP A 64 16.39 -1.07 3.85
N PHE A 65 15.95 -1.45 2.65
CA PHE A 65 16.35 -2.71 2.00
C PHE A 65 17.85 -2.75 1.68
N LYS A 66 18.45 -1.63 1.26
CA LYS A 66 19.90 -1.56 1.03
C LYS A 66 20.70 -1.87 2.30
N LYS A 67 20.21 -1.46 3.48
CA LYS A 67 20.81 -1.81 4.78
C LYS A 67 20.67 -3.30 5.13
N LEU A 68 19.66 -3.97 4.57
CA LEU A 68 19.45 -5.41 4.71
C LEU A 68 20.26 -6.22 3.68
N GLY A 69 21.05 -5.57 2.81
CA GLY A 69 21.86 -6.23 1.79
C GLY A 69 21.20 -6.40 0.44
N PHE A 70 20.03 -5.80 0.21
CA PHE A 70 19.27 -5.91 -1.04
C PHE A 70 19.24 -4.58 -1.79
N ASP A 71 19.71 -4.53 -3.05
CA ASP A 71 19.52 -3.37 -3.91
C ASP A 71 18.22 -3.52 -4.72
N LEU A 72 17.20 -2.76 -4.35
CA LEU A 72 15.89 -2.82 -5.00
C LEU A 72 15.96 -2.26 -6.43
N ILE A 73 15.39 -3.02 -7.37
CA ILE A 73 15.29 -2.69 -8.80
C ILE A 73 13.88 -2.22 -9.14
N SER A 74 12.86 -2.99 -8.73
CA SER A 74 11.46 -2.69 -9.05
C SER A 74 10.51 -3.02 -7.88
N GLU A 75 9.27 -2.53 -7.97
CA GLU A 75 8.17 -2.94 -7.08
C GLU A 75 6.91 -3.24 -7.88
N ARG A 76 6.13 -4.21 -7.40
CA ARG A 76 4.75 -4.46 -7.85
C ARG A 76 3.81 -4.69 -6.68
N PRO A 77 2.50 -4.41 -6.83
CA PRO A 77 1.51 -4.83 -5.86
C PRO A 77 1.51 -6.36 -5.73
N ALA A 78 1.36 -6.86 -4.50
CA ALA A 78 1.14 -8.29 -4.29
C ALA A 78 -0.21 -8.72 -4.88
N THR A 79 -0.25 -9.93 -5.43
CA THR A 79 -1.49 -10.60 -5.82
C THR A 79 -2.28 -11.00 -4.56
N ARG A 80 -3.58 -11.33 -4.73
CA ARG A 80 -4.42 -11.71 -3.58
C ARG A 80 -3.90 -12.96 -2.88
N PHE A 81 -3.28 -13.89 -3.61
CA PHE A 81 -2.70 -15.12 -3.07
C PHE A 81 -1.43 -14.83 -2.26
N GLU A 82 -0.48 -14.09 -2.83
CA GLU A 82 0.75 -13.64 -2.14
C GLU A 82 0.44 -12.84 -0.85
N SER A 83 -0.63 -12.05 -0.88
CA SER A 83 -1.06 -11.27 0.29
C SER A 83 -1.57 -12.13 1.46
N LYS A 84 -2.15 -13.30 1.17
CA LYS A 84 -2.75 -14.22 2.17
C LYS A 84 -1.72 -15.08 2.91
N ILE A 85 -0.49 -15.22 2.40
CA ILE A 85 0.55 -16.09 2.98
C ILE A 85 1.10 -15.55 4.32
N SER A 86 0.66 -14.38 4.79
CA SER A 86 0.90 -13.95 6.18
C SER A 86 -0.01 -14.70 7.14
N MET A 87 0.48 -15.81 7.70
CA MET A 87 0.07 -16.21 9.03
C MET A 87 0.66 -15.20 10.03
N GLU A 88 -0.13 -14.20 10.42
CA GLU A 88 0.14 -13.42 11.62
C GLU A 88 -0.38 -14.21 12.81
N THR A 89 0.53 -14.65 13.68
CA THR A 89 0.17 -15.09 15.04
C THR A 89 -0.39 -13.87 15.76
N THR A 90 -1.70 -13.84 16.00
CA THR A 90 -2.36 -12.73 16.72
C THR A 90 -1.94 -12.79 18.18
N VAL A 91 -0.84 -12.12 18.53
CA VAL A 91 -0.51 -11.86 19.94
C VAL A 91 -1.51 -10.81 20.44
N MET A 92 -2.30 -11.19 21.44
CA MET A 92 -3.36 -10.38 22.05
C MET A 92 -2.85 -9.80 23.37
N ILE A 93 -3.02 -8.49 23.61
CA ILE A 93 -2.89 -7.88 24.95
C ILE A 93 -4.24 -7.26 25.27
N ASN A 94 -4.84 -7.62 26.42
CA ASN A 94 -6.16 -7.15 26.86
C ASN A 94 -7.26 -7.28 25.78
N ASN A 95 -7.37 -8.45 25.13
CA ASN A 95 -8.33 -8.73 24.05
C ASN A 95 -8.22 -7.85 22.80
N ILE A 96 -7.16 -7.06 22.66
CA ILE A 96 -6.90 -6.29 21.44
C ILE A 96 -5.63 -6.82 20.79
N GLY A 97 -5.72 -7.15 19.50
CA GLY A 97 -4.57 -7.60 18.73
C GLY A 97 -3.49 -6.51 18.69
N ILE A 98 -2.28 -6.84 19.13
CA ILE A 98 -1.10 -5.93 19.14
C ILE A 98 -0.83 -5.34 17.75
N GLY A 99 -1.25 -6.03 16.68
CA GLY A 99 -1.16 -5.56 15.30
C GLY A 99 -1.80 -4.18 15.04
N ARG A 100 -2.75 -3.73 15.88
CA ARG A 100 -3.34 -2.37 15.79
C ARG A 100 -2.59 -1.30 16.58
N TYR A 101 -1.80 -1.68 17.58
CA TYR A 101 -1.23 -0.74 18.54
C TYR A 101 0.11 -0.11 18.12
N GLY A 102 0.73 -0.59 17.04
CA GLY A 102 2.10 -0.20 16.69
C GLY A 102 2.30 0.36 15.28
N TYR A 103 1.29 0.32 14.39
CA TYR A 103 1.48 0.63 12.98
C TYR A 103 0.42 1.58 12.42
N ILE A 104 0.87 2.60 11.71
CA ILE A 104 -0.01 3.60 11.08
C ILE A 104 -0.51 3.10 9.71
N ARG A 105 0.33 2.37 8.97
CA ARG A 105 0.00 1.74 7.67
C ARG A 105 0.83 0.48 7.46
N LYS A 106 0.25 -0.51 6.78
CA LYS A 106 0.89 -1.75 6.33
C LYS A 106 0.68 -1.93 4.83
N PHE A 107 1.74 -2.28 4.12
CA PHE A 107 1.75 -2.59 2.69
C PHE A 107 2.41 -3.95 2.48
N THR A 108 1.73 -4.85 1.78
CA THR A 108 2.36 -6.06 1.25
C THR A 108 2.73 -5.80 -0.20
N ARG A 109 3.99 -6.01 -0.54
CA ARG A 109 4.57 -5.73 -1.85
C ARG A 109 5.54 -6.82 -2.24
N VAL A 110 5.69 -6.96 -3.54
CA VAL A 110 6.71 -7.80 -4.13
C VAL A 110 7.77 -6.88 -4.72
N PHE A 111 9.01 -7.12 -4.34
CA PHE A 111 10.16 -6.34 -4.77
C PHE A 111 11.11 -7.23 -5.54
N THR A 112 11.54 -6.79 -6.72
CA THR A 112 12.69 -7.40 -7.38
C THR A 112 13.95 -6.69 -6.88
N ALA A 113 14.92 -7.45 -6.39
CA ALA A 113 16.15 -6.91 -5.84
C ALA A 113 17.36 -7.72 -6.30
N ARG A 114 18.55 -7.14 -6.15
CA ARG A 114 19.81 -7.85 -6.26
C ARG A 114 20.37 -8.11 -4.86
N ASN A 115 20.74 -9.36 -4.56
CA ASN A 115 21.36 -9.73 -3.29
C ASN A 115 22.87 -9.34 -3.28
N GLN A 116 23.55 -9.56 -2.15
CA GLN A 116 24.98 -9.24 -2.02
C GLN A 116 25.88 -10.08 -2.94
N GLU A 117 25.40 -11.26 -3.35
CA GLU A 117 26.08 -12.19 -4.25
C GLU A 117 25.88 -11.85 -5.72
N GLY A 118 25.04 -10.85 -6.04
CA GLY A 118 24.77 -10.39 -7.40
C GLY A 118 23.55 -11.03 -8.06
N GLN A 119 22.92 -12.00 -7.41
CA GLN A 119 21.75 -12.74 -7.92
C GLN A 119 20.49 -11.89 -7.88
N LEU A 120 19.58 -12.15 -8.83
CA LEU A 120 18.28 -11.50 -8.91
C LEU A 120 17.25 -12.27 -8.07
N VAL A 121 16.65 -11.61 -7.07
CA VAL A 121 15.68 -12.22 -6.16
C VAL A 121 14.35 -11.46 -6.14
N GLU A 122 13.25 -12.21 -6.01
CA GLU A 122 11.92 -11.69 -5.75
C GLU A 122 11.61 -11.80 -4.25
N LEU A 123 11.37 -10.66 -3.61
CA LEU A 123 11.12 -10.55 -2.18
C LEU A 123 9.66 -10.18 -1.95
N ILE A 124 8.89 -11.09 -1.35
CA ILE A 124 7.55 -10.79 -0.86
C ILE A 124 7.69 -10.20 0.54
N ALA A 125 7.43 -8.91 0.70
CA ALA A 125 7.65 -8.22 1.97
C ALA A 125 6.43 -7.44 2.47
N ASP A 126 6.25 -7.49 3.79
CA ASP A 126 5.40 -6.59 4.54
C ASP A 126 6.20 -5.39 5.02
N VAL A 127 5.78 -4.21 4.59
CA VAL A 127 6.33 -2.94 5.05
C VAL A 127 5.28 -2.26 5.90
N SER A 128 5.57 -2.04 7.18
CA SER A 128 4.71 -1.29 8.09
C SER A 128 5.42 -0.07 8.67
N LYS A 129 4.71 1.05 8.76
CA LYS A 129 5.24 2.26 9.40
C LYS A 129 4.87 2.27 10.88
N MET A 130 5.88 2.25 11.75
CA MET A 130 5.71 2.35 13.19
C MET A 130 5.31 3.77 13.62
N TRP A 131 4.70 3.88 14.80
CA TRP A 131 4.40 5.19 15.43
C TRP A 131 5.65 6.05 15.66
N SER A 132 6.82 5.42 15.89
CA SER A 132 8.12 6.09 15.98
C SER A 132 8.62 6.68 14.64
N GLY A 133 7.86 6.51 13.56
CA GLY A 133 8.24 6.96 12.22
C GLY A 133 9.11 5.95 11.45
N LYS A 134 9.74 4.98 12.13
CA LYS A 134 10.57 3.92 11.51
C LYS A 134 9.75 2.93 10.69
N ASN A 135 10.34 2.45 9.59
CA ASN A 135 9.77 1.36 8.81
C ASN A 135 10.17 0.02 9.46
N ARG A 136 9.19 -0.88 9.58
CA ARG A 136 9.40 -2.29 9.86
C ARG A 136 9.24 -3.05 8.55
N ILE A 137 10.25 -3.79 8.15
CA ILE A 137 10.23 -4.65 6.96
C ILE A 137 10.25 -6.10 7.46
N ARG A 138 9.32 -6.91 6.99
CA ARG A 138 9.29 -8.35 7.20
C ARG A 138 9.25 -9.03 5.84
N ILE A 139 10.35 -9.67 5.45
CA ILE A 139 10.42 -10.52 4.27
C ILE A 139 9.68 -11.83 4.63
N ARG A 140 8.66 -12.18 3.85
CA ARG A 140 7.86 -13.39 4.01
C ARG A 140 8.39 -14.54 3.18
N ASP A 141 8.89 -14.22 2.00
CA ASP A 141 9.34 -15.17 1.00
C ASP A 141 10.45 -14.55 0.16
N GLU A 142 11.36 -15.39 -0.30
CA GLU A 142 12.51 -15.05 -1.15
C GLU A 142 12.66 -16.13 -2.22
N GLU A 143 12.47 -15.73 -3.47
CA GLU A 143 12.60 -16.61 -4.62
C GLU A 143 13.74 -16.12 -5.51
N ILE A 144 14.70 -16.99 -5.82
CA ILE A 144 15.80 -16.67 -6.74
C ILE A 144 15.28 -16.78 -8.16
N ILE A 145 15.37 -15.67 -8.91
CA ILE A 145 14.89 -15.59 -10.30
C ILE A 145 16.02 -15.90 -11.28
N SER A 146 17.27 -15.54 -10.94
CA SER A 146 18.45 -15.78 -11.79
C SER A 146 19.74 -15.69 -10.97
N GLU A 147 20.67 -16.60 -11.26
CA GLU A 147 22.09 -16.47 -10.92
C GLU A 147 22.78 -15.39 -11.77
#